data_AF-A0A397BE02-F1
#
_entry.id   AF-A0A397BE02-F1
#
_cell.length_a   1.000
_cell.length_b   1.000
_cell.length_c   1.000
_cell.angle_alpha   90.00
_cell.angle_beta   90.00
_cell.angle_gamma   90.00
#
_symmetry.space_group_name_H-M   'P 1'
#
loop_
_entity.id
_entity.type
_entity.pdbx_description
1 polymer ?
#
loop_
_entity_poly.entity_id
_entity_poly.type
_entity_poly.pdbx_seq_one_letter_code
_entity_poly.pdbx_strand_id
1 'polypeptide(L)'
;MDQPRQPAVLVWLHSVKNRLVRPRMRGETFRKWVSRNMDSSTLATLLDVFQVILGIGVTMVYFYQNWSKFQDVAETPMVRTVQRAIGVFFTFDYLVRLIASESPQTFFLNTMSLVDLATILPQWLEMAISDDSDFKKQANALK
;
A
#
# COMPACT_ATOMS: atom_id res chain seq x y z
N MET A 1 47.14 3.84 -10.74
CA MET A 1 46.13 3.47 -9.73
C MET A 1 44.84 3.24 -10.48
N ASP A 2 44.56 1.97 -10.83
CA ASP A 2 43.38 1.61 -11.60
C ASP A 2 42.14 1.63 -10.71
N GLN A 3 41.19 2.51 -11.03
CA GLN A 3 39.86 2.47 -10.42
C GLN A 3 39.16 1.18 -10.84
N PRO A 4 38.62 0.38 -9.91
CA PRO A 4 37.90 -0.84 -10.26
C PRO A 4 36.67 -0.47 -11.09
N ARG A 5 36.62 -0.96 -12.33
CA ARG A 5 35.47 -0.77 -13.24
C ARG A 5 34.25 -1.44 -12.61
N GLN A 6 33.36 -0.63 -12.01
CA GLN A 6 32.10 -1.14 -11.53
C GLN A 6 31.30 -1.70 -12.71
N PRO A 7 30.71 -2.90 -12.61
CA PRO A 7 29.91 -3.47 -13.68
C PRO A 7 28.80 -2.49 -14.07
N ALA A 8 28.57 -2.33 -15.38
CA ALA A 8 27.64 -1.34 -15.94
C ALA A 8 26.23 -1.41 -15.31
N VAL A 9 25.81 -2.61 -14.87
CA VAL A 9 24.56 -2.85 -14.14
C VAL A 9 24.50 -2.09 -12.82
N LEU A 10 25.59 -2.07 -12.03
CA LEU A 10 25.62 -1.33 -10.76
C LEU A 10 25.57 0.17 -11.00
N VAL A 11 26.27 0.67 -12.03
CA VAL A 11 26.22 2.09 -12.41
C VAL A 11 24.79 2.49 -12.81
N TRP A 12 24.14 1.67 -13.64
CA TRP A 12 22.75 1.90 -14.03
C TRP A 12 21.79 1.86 -12.83
N LEU A 13 21.91 0.87 -11.94
CA LEU A 13 21.12 0.78 -10.71
C LEU A 13 21.32 1.99 -9.80
N HIS A 14 22.56 2.47 -9.66
CA HIS A 14 22.86 3.66 -8.88
C HIS A 14 22.26 4.93 -9.53
N SER A 15 22.32 5.06 -10.85
CA SER A 15 21.70 6.17 -11.57
C SER A 15 20.18 6.16 -11.42
N VAL A 16 19.53 5.00 -11.53
CA VAL A 16 18.09 4.84 -11.33
C VAL A 16 17.71 5.19 -9.88
N LYS A 17 18.45 4.63 -8.90
CA LYS A 17 18.26 4.93 -7.48
C LYS A 17 18.36 6.43 -7.21
N ASN A 18 19.40 7.10 -7.70
CA ASN A 18 19.64 8.52 -7.44
C ASN A 18 18.61 9.42 -8.13
N ARG A 19 17.96 8.93 -9.18
CA ARG A 19 16.86 9.63 -9.86
C ARG A 19 15.53 9.46 -9.12
N LEU A 20 15.30 8.30 -8.53
CA LEU A 20 14.03 7.95 -7.86
C LEU A 20 14.02 8.35 -6.37
N VAL A 21 15.15 8.23 -5.69
CA VAL A 21 15.30 8.42 -4.24
C VAL A 21 16.48 9.36 -3.97
N ARG A 22 16.26 10.35 -3.11
CA ARG A 22 17.30 11.30 -2.70
C ARG A 22 18.32 10.64 -1.76
N PRO A 23 19.62 10.91 -1.94
CA PRO A 23 20.67 10.35 -1.08
C PRO A 23 20.52 10.82 0.38
N ARG A 24 21.11 10.08 1.31
CA ARG A 24 21.09 10.39 2.75
C ARG A 24 22.07 11.50 3.08
N MET A 25 21.64 12.48 3.88
CA MET A 25 22.52 13.56 4.34
C MET A 25 23.34 13.12 5.57
N ARG A 26 24.55 13.68 5.73
CA ARG A 26 25.43 13.36 6.86
C ARG A 26 24.78 13.84 8.17
N GLY A 27 24.62 12.94 9.14
CA GLY A 27 23.95 13.21 10.41
C GLY A 27 22.43 13.05 10.39
N GLU A 28 21.83 12.70 9.25
CA GLU A 28 20.39 12.49 9.12
C GLU A 28 19.96 11.13 9.69
N THR A 29 18.93 11.12 10.55
CA THR A 29 18.31 9.89 11.05
C THR A 29 17.55 9.18 9.93
N PHE A 30 17.38 7.85 10.03
CA PHE A 30 16.68 7.07 9.02
C PHE A 30 15.24 7.58 8.80
N ARG A 31 14.52 7.88 9.89
CA ARG A 31 13.15 8.44 9.84
C ARG A 31 13.08 9.76 9.08
N LYS A 32 14.01 10.70 9.35
CA LYS A 32 14.05 12.01 8.66
C LYS A 32 14.38 11.87 7.17
N TRP A 33 15.26 10.91 6.83
CA TRP A 33 15.56 10.58 5.44
C TRP A 33 14.37 9.97 4.70
N VAL A 34 13.61 9.06 5.34
CA VAL A 34 12.38 8.49 4.76
C VAL A 34 11.33 9.58 4.58
N SER A 35 11.06 10.38 5.62
CA SER A 35 10.12 11.51 5.55
C SER A 35 10.44 12.44 4.38
N ARG A 36 11.69 12.88 4.24
CA ARG A 36 12.09 13.74 3.12
C ARG A 36 11.86 13.08 1.76
N ASN A 37 12.19 11.79 1.65
CA ASN A 37 11.96 11.08 0.39
C ASN A 37 10.48 10.94 0.09
N MET A 38 9.66 10.70 1.09
CA MET A 38 8.21 10.62 0.93
C MET A 38 7.61 11.96 0.47
N ASP A 39 8.11 13.08 1.01
CA ASP A 39 7.54 14.39 0.69
C ASP A 39 8.04 14.96 -0.65
N SER A 40 9.22 14.54 -1.13
CA SER A 40 9.92 15.28 -2.20
C SER A 40 10.63 14.42 -3.24
N SER A 41 10.45 13.10 -3.21
CA SER A 41 11.04 12.20 -4.21
C SER A 41 10.06 11.89 -5.35
N THR A 42 10.62 11.66 -6.54
CA THR A 42 9.86 11.21 -7.71
C THR A 42 9.24 9.83 -7.49
N LEU A 43 9.88 8.97 -6.68
CA LEU A 43 9.32 7.66 -6.32
C LEU A 43 8.03 7.80 -5.51
N ALA A 44 7.99 8.71 -4.54
CA ALA A 44 6.78 8.94 -3.74
C ALA A 44 5.62 9.41 -4.61
N THR A 45 5.86 10.36 -5.53
CA THR A 45 4.84 10.80 -6.50
C THR A 45 4.36 9.65 -7.40
N LEU A 46 5.27 8.77 -7.82
CA LEU A 46 4.91 7.64 -8.69
C LEU A 46 4.07 6.60 -7.93
N LEU A 47 4.41 6.35 -6.66
CA LEU A 47 3.60 5.52 -5.77
C LEU A 47 2.22 6.13 -5.50
N ASP A 48 2.12 7.45 -5.26
CA ASP A 48 0.84 8.15 -5.09
C ASP A 48 -0.06 7.99 -6.32
N VAL A 49 0.48 8.23 -7.52
CA VAL A 49 -0.29 8.08 -8.77
C VAL A 49 -0.73 6.63 -8.98
N PHE A 50 0.16 5.67 -8.71
CA PHE A 50 -0.17 4.25 -8.80
C PHE A 50 -1.28 3.88 -7.81
N GLN A 51 -1.20 4.37 -6.58
CA GLN A 51 -2.20 4.16 -5.54
C GLN A 51 -3.56 4.73 -5.93
N VAL A 52 -3.60 5.93 -6.50
CA VAL A 52 -4.86 6.53 -7.00
C VAL A 52 -5.50 5.65 -8.07
N ILE A 53 -4.72 5.13 -9.02
CA ILE A 53 -5.23 4.23 -10.08
C ILE A 53 -5.81 2.95 -9.47
N LEU A 54 -5.08 2.33 -8.53
CA LEU A 54 -5.56 1.13 -7.84
C LEU A 54 -6.84 1.41 -7.03
N GLY A 55 -6.89 2.54 -6.31
CA GLY A 55 -8.03 2.95 -5.50
C GLY A 55 -9.29 3.16 -6.34
N ILE A 56 -9.15 3.82 -7.50
CA ILE A 56 -10.25 3.95 -8.47
C ILE A 56 -10.71 2.58 -8.95
N GLY A 57 -9.77 1.68 -9.28
CA GLY A 57 -10.08 0.32 -9.72
C GLY A 57 -10.88 -0.47 -8.69
N VAL A 58 -10.44 -0.50 -7.43
CA VAL A 58 -11.15 -1.19 -6.33
C VAL A 58 -12.53 -0.59 -6.11
N THR A 59 -12.62 0.74 -6.13
CA THR A 59 -13.90 1.44 -5.95
C THR A 59 -14.88 1.07 -7.06
N MET A 60 -14.44 1.05 -8.33
CA MET A 60 -15.29 0.61 -9.45
C MET A 60 -15.76 -0.83 -9.29
N VAL A 61 -14.88 -1.74 -8.88
CA VAL A 61 -15.26 -3.14 -8.62
C VAL A 61 -16.32 -3.21 -7.52
N TYR A 62 -16.13 -2.47 -6.43
CA TYR A 62 -17.10 -2.41 -5.33
C TYR A 62 -18.47 -1.90 -5.79
N PHE A 63 -18.50 -0.77 -6.51
CA PHE A 63 -19.74 -0.24 -7.08
C PHE A 63 -20.41 -1.24 -8.03
N TYR A 64 -19.63 -1.89 -8.90
CA TYR A 64 -20.17 -2.89 -9.82
C TYR A 64 -20.79 -4.07 -9.08
N GLN A 65 -20.10 -4.62 -8.08
CA GLN A 65 -20.62 -5.72 -7.27
C GLN A 65 -21.89 -5.32 -6.52
N ASN A 66 -21.85 -4.18 -5.83
CA ASN A 66 -22.98 -3.68 -5.05
C ASN A 66 -24.20 -3.33 -5.92
N TRP A 67 -24.00 -2.74 -7.10
CA TRP A 67 -25.08 -2.35 -8.01
C TRP A 67 -25.67 -3.53 -8.77
N SER A 68 -24.83 -4.48 -9.22
CA SER A 68 -25.30 -5.62 -10.01
C SER A 68 -25.97 -6.69 -9.16
N LYS A 69 -25.59 -6.83 -7.88
CA LYS A 69 -26.02 -7.95 -7.04
C LYS A 69 -26.23 -7.48 -5.61
N PHE A 70 -27.45 -7.04 -5.32
CA PHE A 70 -27.89 -6.53 -4.01
C PHE A 70 -27.83 -7.58 -2.88
N GLN A 71 -27.61 -8.87 -3.19
CA GLN A 71 -27.36 -9.95 -2.21
C GLN A 71 -26.37 -11.00 -2.73
N ASP A 72 -25.44 -11.36 -1.85
CA ASP A 72 -24.58 -12.55 -1.82
C ASP A 72 -24.19 -13.16 -3.17
N VAL A 73 -23.16 -12.58 -3.80
CA VAL A 73 -22.33 -13.39 -4.69
C VAL A 73 -20.93 -13.43 -4.15
N ALA A 74 -20.54 -14.63 -3.74
CA ALA A 74 -19.17 -15.00 -3.47
C ALA A 74 -18.28 -14.37 -4.55
N GLU A 75 -17.44 -13.42 -4.14
CA GLU A 75 -16.47 -12.81 -5.04
C GLU A 75 -15.70 -13.91 -5.76
N THR A 76 -15.48 -13.73 -7.06
CA THR A 76 -14.61 -14.68 -7.77
C THR A 76 -13.25 -14.73 -7.05
N PRO A 77 -12.64 -15.92 -6.88
CA PRO A 77 -11.39 -16.06 -6.12
C PRO A 77 -10.26 -15.13 -6.61
N MET A 78 -10.24 -14.85 -7.92
CA MET A 78 -9.32 -13.91 -8.53
C MET A 78 -9.53 -12.47 -8.03
N VAL A 79 -10.77 -11.98 -8.02
CA VAL A 79 -11.09 -10.60 -7.59
C VAL A 79 -10.76 -10.42 -6.11
N ARG A 80 -11.15 -11.37 -5.26
CA ARG A 80 -10.82 -11.39 -3.82
C ARG A 80 -9.31 -11.36 -3.58
N THR A 81 -8.55 -12.14 -4.36
CA THR A 81 -7.07 -12.17 -4.26
C THR A 81 -6.46 -10.83 -4.67
N VAL A 82 -6.94 -10.22 -5.75
CA VAL A 82 -6.45 -8.91 -6.23
C VAL A 82 -6.78 -7.81 -5.23
N GLN A 83 -8.02 -7.73 -4.74
CA GLN A 83 -8.39 -6.76 -3.71
C GLN A 83 -7.54 -6.95 -2.46
N ARG A 84 -7.32 -8.19 -1.99
CA ARG A 84 -6.46 -8.47 -0.84
C ARG A 84 -5.03 -7.99 -1.05
N ALA A 85 -4.45 -8.23 -2.22
CA ALA A 85 -3.10 -7.76 -2.55
C ALA A 85 -3.02 -6.23 -2.54
N ILE A 86 -4.05 -5.57 -3.09
CA ILE A 86 -4.16 -4.11 -3.07
C ILE A 86 -4.31 -3.60 -1.63
N GLY A 87 -5.18 -4.21 -0.82
CA GLY A 87 -5.39 -3.82 0.58
C GLY A 87 -4.12 -3.93 1.43
N VAL A 88 -3.34 -5.00 1.23
CA VAL A 88 -2.01 -5.15 1.85
C VAL A 88 -1.06 -4.03 1.42
N PHE A 89 -1.04 -3.70 0.13
CA PHE A 89 -0.20 -2.62 -0.41
C PHE A 89 -0.56 -1.26 0.19
N PHE A 90 -1.85 -0.89 0.20
CA PHE A 90 -2.33 0.36 0.82
C PHE A 90 -2.03 0.42 2.33
N THR A 91 -2.20 -0.70 3.03
CA THR A 91 -1.89 -0.78 4.47
C THR A 91 -0.39 -0.59 4.72
N PHE A 92 0.45 -1.23 3.91
CA PHE A 92 1.90 -1.07 4.01
C PHE A 92 2.33 0.38 3.75
N ASP A 93 1.80 1.00 2.69
CA ASP A 93 2.07 2.40 2.37
C ASP A 93 1.66 3.33 3.54
N TYR A 94 0.45 3.13 4.08
CA TYR A 94 -0.04 3.87 5.24
C TYR A 94 0.89 3.73 6.47
N LEU A 95 1.38 2.53 6.76
CA LEU A 95 2.30 2.29 7.88
C LEU A 95 3.67 2.94 7.66
N VAL A 96 4.19 2.91 6.43
CA VAL A 96 5.43 3.60 6.08
C VAL A 96 5.26 5.10 6.31
N ARG A 97 4.14 5.69 5.87
CA ARG A 97 3.85 7.12 6.11
C ARG A 97 3.72 7.44 7.59
N LEU A 98 3.06 6.58 8.35
CA LEU A 98 2.90 6.74 9.79
C LEU A 98 4.25 6.76 10.53
N ILE A 99 5.15 5.82 10.22
CA ILE A 99 6.48 5.71 10.85
C ILE A 99 7.37 6.90 10.43
N ALA A 100 7.25 7.32 9.17
CA ALA A 100 8.01 8.43 8.63
C ALA A 100 7.57 9.81 9.17
N SER A 101 6.28 9.97 9.51
CA SER A 101 5.72 11.22 10.04
C SER A 101 6.47 11.72 11.27
N GLU A 102 6.60 13.03 11.49
CA GLU A 102 7.27 13.61 12.67
C GLU A 102 6.48 13.39 13.97
N SER A 103 5.14 13.39 13.89
CA SER A 103 4.23 13.12 15.00
C SER A 103 3.11 12.17 14.54
N PRO A 104 3.08 10.91 15.05
CA PRO A 104 2.07 9.92 14.67
C PRO A 104 0.63 10.39 14.95
N GLN A 105 0.43 11.15 16.03
CA GLN A 105 -0.89 11.69 16.39
C GLN A 105 -1.38 12.72 15.38
N THR A 106 -0.52 13.64 14.95
CA THR A 106 -0.86 14.63 13.92
C THR A 106 -1.09 13.95 12.58
N PHE A 107 -0.33 12.91 12.27
CA PHE A 107 -0.56 12.10 11.08
C PHE A 107 -1.92 11.39 11.13
N PHE A 108 -2.28 10.74 12.24
CA PHE A 108 -3.57 10.07 12.36
C PHE A 108 -4.76 11.02 12.29
N LEU A 109 -4.62 12.25 12.77
CA LEU A 109 -5.68 13.27 12.73
C LEU A 109 -5.70 14.07 11.41
N ASN A 110 -4.72 13.86 10.53
CA ASN A 110 -4.69 14.49 9.22
C ASN A 110 -5.82 13.93 8.35
N THR A 111 -6.56 14.81 7.68
CA THR A 111 -7.71 14.45 6.84
C THR A 111 -7.34 13.41 5.76
N MET A 112 -6.20 13.56 5.10
CA MET A 112 -5.78 12.60 4.07
C MET A 112 -5.49 11.22 4.65
N SER A 113 -4.80 11.15 5.78
CA SER A 113 -4.52 9.88 6.47
C SER A 113 -5.81 9.22 6.98
N LEU A 114 -6.80 10.00 7.42
CA LEU A 114 -8.11 9.49 7.81
C LEU A 114 -8.87 8.90 6.62
N VAL A 115 -8.78 9.51 5.44
CA VAL A 115 -9.38 8.97 4.21
C VAL A 115 -8.75 7.62 3.87
N ASP A 116 -7.42 7.53 3.88
CA ASP A 116 -6.73 6.26 3.65
C ASP A 116 -7.18 5.19 4.67
N LEU A 117 -7.23 5.54 5.95
CA LEU A 117 -7.70 4.63 7.00
C LEU A 117 -9.15 4.18 6.79
N ALA A 118 -10.03 5.10 6.40
CA ALA A 118 -11.44 4.82 6.13
C ALA A 118 -11.65 3.92 4.91
N THR A 119 -10.68 3.88 3.98
CA THR A 119 -10.71 2.93 2.85
C THR A 119 -10.14 1.56 3.22
N ILE A 120 -9.09 1.52 4.05
CA ILE A 120 -8.40 0.29 4.44
C ILE A 120 -9.23 -0.52 5.45
N LEU A 121 -9.80 0.13 6.48
CA LEU A 121 -10.46 -0.54 7.59
C LEU A 121 -11.66 -1.41 7.18
N PRO A 122 -12.63 -0.92 6.38
CA PRO A 122 -13.77 -1.73 5.97
C PRO A 122 -13.35 -2.99 5.23
N GLN A 123 -12.32 -2.90 4.39
CA GLN A 123 -11.82 -4.03 3.61
C GLN A 123 -11.25 -5.15 4.51
N TRP A 124 -10.50 -4.79 5.56
CA TRP A 124 -10.01 -5.79 6.52
C TRP A 124 -11.14 -6.38 7.36
N LEU A 125 -12.14 -5.57 7.72
CA LEU A 125 -13.30 -6.02 8.49
C LEU A 125 -14.13 -7.04 7.69
N GLU A 126 -14.41 -6.73 6.42
CA GLU A 126 -15.14 -7.61 5.51
C GLU A 126 -14.41 -8.95 5.32
N MET A 127 -13.09 -8.91 5.17
CA MET A 127 -12.29 -10.13 5.06
C MET A 127 -12.29 -10.95 6.36
N ALA A 128 -12.17 -10.30 7.52
CA ALA A 128 -12.18 -10.98 8.82
C ALA A 128 -13.54 -11.66 9.09
N ILE A 129 -14.65 -11.01 8.74
CA ILE A 129 -16.00 -11.57 8.87
C ILE A 129 -16.19 -12.75 7.89
N SER A 130 -15.74 -12.59 6.65
CA SER A 130 -15.88 -13.63 5.61
C SER A 130 -15.07 -14.88 5.94
N ASP A 131 -13.82 -14.74 6.39
CA ASP A 131 -12.94 -15.86 6.75
C ASP A 131 -13.49 -16.67 7.94
N ASP A 132 -14.07 -16.02 8.97
CA ASP A 132 -14.71 -16.72 10.10
C ASP A 132 -15.94 -17.55 9.64
N SER A 133 -16.72 -16.99 8.72
CA SER A 133 -17.89 -17.68 8.17
C SER A 133 -17.51 -18.90 7.32
N ASP A 134 -16.46 -18.79 6.51
CA ASP A 134 -15.93 -19.85 5.66
C ASP A 134 -15.30 -20.97 6.52
N PHE A 135 -14.55 -20.61 7.57
CA PHE A 135 -13.96 -21.56 8.52
C PHE A 135 -15.04 -22.38 9.24
N LYS A 136 -16.08 -21.72 9.76
CA LYS A 136 -17.22 -22.40 10.41
C LYS A 136 -17.94 -23.36 9.46
N LYS A 137 -18.12 -23.00 8.19
CA LYS A 137 -18.73 -23.87 7.17
C LYS A 137 -17.87 -25.11 6.90
N GLN A 138 -16.55 -24.96 6.77
CA GLN A 138 -15.65 -26.11 6.57
C GLN A 138 -15.61 -27.04 7.80
N ALA A 139 -15.55 -26.48 9.01
CA ALA A 139 -15.54 -27.26 10.24
C ALA A 139 -16.83 -28.09 10.42
N ASN A 140 -17.98 -27.55 10.03
CA ASN A 140 -19.25 -28.27 10.05
C ASN A 140 -19.38 -29.33 8.94
N ALA A 141 -18.70 -29.15 7.81
CA ALA A 141 -18.71 -30.13 6.70
C ALA A 141 -17.80 -31.34 6.94
N LEU A 142 -16.86 -31.23 7.89
CA LEU A 142 -15.93 -32.30 8.28
C LEU A 142 -16.46 -33.16 9.46
N LYS A 143 -17.66 -32.86 9.97
CA LYS A 143 -18.29 -33.52 11.11
C LYS A 143 -19.43 -34.41 10.63
#